data_AF-A0A0R2X1J1-F1
#
_entry.id   AF-A0A0R2X1J1-F1
#
_cell.length_a   1.000
_cell.length_b   1.000
_cell.length_c   1.000
_cell.angle_alpha   90.00
_cell.angle_beta   90.00
_cell.angle_gamma   90.00
#
_symmetry.space_group_name_H-M   'P 1'
#
loop_
_entity.id
_entity.type
_entity.pdbx_description
1 polymer ?
#
loop_
_entity_poly.entity_id
_entity_poly.type
_entity_poly.pdbx_seq_one_letter_code
_entity_poly.pdbx_strand_id
1 'polypeptide(L)'
;MNFDPTTLPILVFILATLMSLAQPFNNAVKRMNESAADAYSLNAVKLPDVLASALVKTAEYRNPRPGALQEWLFYTHPSVERRVKMAMDWKAEH
;
A
#
# COMPACT_ATOMS: atom_id res chain seq x y z
N MET A 1 -21.43 20.08 34.95
CA MET A 1 -20.14 19.88 34.25
C MET A 1 -20.23 20.73 32.99
N ASN A 2 -19.58 21.90 32.97
CA ASN A 2 -19.68 22.81 31.82
C ASN A 2 -18.67 22.37 30.75
N PHE A 3 -19.14 22.26 29.51
CA PHE A 3 -18.32 21.95 28.37
C PHE A 3 -17.55 23.21 27.94
N ASP A 4 -16.22 23.18 28.02
CA ASP A 4 -15.38 24.24 27.48
C ASP A 4 -15.18 23.99 25.97
N PRO A 5 -15.70 24.86 25.09
CA PRO A 5 -15.57 24.70 23.64
C PRO A 5 -14.11 24.68 23.15
N THR A 6 -13.15 25.17 23.94
CA THR A 6 -11.71 25.08 23.63
C THR A 6 -11.16 23.65 23.74
N THR A 7 -11.87 22.74 24.43
CA THR A 7 -11.46 21.34 24.60
C THR A 7 -11.58 20.54 23.30
N LEU A 8 -12.54 20.87 22.43
CA LEU A 8 -12.78 20.13 21.19
C LEU A 8 -11.60 20.23 20.20
N PRO A 9 -11.08 21.43 19.85
CA PRO A 9 -9.93 21.53 18.95
C PRO A 9 -8.71 20.76 19.44
N ILE A 10 -8.45 20.76 20.76
CA ILE A 10 -7.33 20.04 21.37
C ILE A 10 -7.52 18.53 21.20
N LEU A 11 -8.72 18.02 21.51
CA LEU A 11 -9.04 16.60 21.34
C LEU A 11 -8.89 16.17 19.87
N VAL A 12 -9.42 16.96 18.94
CA VAL A 12 -9.31 16.70 17.50
C VAL A 12 -7.85 16.67 17.06
N PHE A 13 -7.03 17.63 17.53
CA PHE A 13 -5.60 17.66 17.21
C PHE A 13 -4.85 16.42 17.72
N ILE A 14 -5.11 16.02 18.96
CA ILE A 14 -4.50 14.82 19.56
C ILE A 14 -4.91 13.58 18.77
N LEU A 15 -6.20 13.39 18.51
CA LEU A 15 -6.69 12.24 17.76
C LEU A 15 -6.15 12.21 16.33
N ALA A 16 -6.16 13.35 15.62
CA ALA A 16 -5.61 13.45 14.28
C ALA A 16 -4.12 13.08 14.25
N THR A 17 -3.34 13.61 15.20
CA THR A 17 -1.91 13.32 15.31
C THR A 17 -1.67 11.83 15.54
N LEU A 18 -2.37 11.22 16.50
CA LEU A 18 -2.26 9.79 16.79
C LEU A 18 -2.64 8.93 15.58
N MET A 19 -3.72 9.27 14.88
CA MET A 19 -4.18 8.54 13.69
C MET A 19 -3.19 8.68 12.53
N SER A 20 -2.62 9.88 12.32
CA SER A 20 -1.58 10.10 11.31
C SER A 20 -0.31 9.30 11.61
N LEU A 21 0.11 9.22 12.87
CA LEU A 21 1.26 8.41 13.28
C LEU A 21 1.00 6.90 13.16
N ALA A 22 -0.26 6.47 13.26
CA ALA A 22 -0.65 5.08 13.04
C ALA A 22 -0.78 4.70 11.54
N GLN A 23 -0.79 5.66 10.61
CA GLN A 23 -0.93 5.38 9.17
C GLN A 23 0.14 4.44 8.60
N PRO A 24 1.45 4.60 8.89
CA PRO A 24 2.48 3.73 8.31
C PRO A 24 2.29 2.26 8.69
N PHE A 25 1.81 1.99 9.91
CA PHE A 25 1.47 0.64 10.35
C PHE A 25 0.29 0.06 9.55
N ASN A 26 -0.79 0.81 9.42
CA ASN A 26 -1.94 0.40 8.61
C ASN A 26 -1.57 0.18 7.14
N ASN A 27 -0.70 1.03 6.59
CA ASN A 27 -0.18 0.90 5.24
C ASN A 27 0.68 -0.36 5.10
N ALA A 28 1.49 -0.71 6.10
CA ALA A 28 2.27 -1.95 6.08
C ALA A 28 1.39 -3.21 6.00
N VAL A 29 0.33 -3.28 6.81
CA VAL A 29 -0.64 -4.40 6.76
C VAL A 29 -1.30 -4.50 5.38
N LYS A 30 -1.72 -3.38 4.80
CA LYS A 30 -2.28 -3.36 3.43
C LYS A 30 -1.28 -3.85 2.39
N ARG A 31 -0.02 -3.40 2.46
CA ARG A 31 1.04 -3.87 1.54
C ARG A 31 1.31 -5.37 1.65
N MET A 32 1.23 -5.94 2.87
CA MET A 32 1.33 -7.38 3.08
C MET A 32 0.17 -8.12 2.42
N ASN A 33 -1.07 -7.66 2.65
CA ASN A 33 -2.26 -8.26 2.07
C ASN A 33 -2.25 -8.21 0.53
N GLU A 34 -1.83 -7.09 -0.06
CA GLU A 34 -1.68 -6.96 -1.52
C GLU A 34 -0.63 -7.93 -2.08
N SER A 35 0.52 -8.07 -1.41
CA SER A 35 1.57 -9.01 -1.84
C SER A 35 1.07 -10.46 -1.77
N ALA A 36 0.31 -10.80 -0.72
CA ALA A 36 -0.30 -12.12 -0.57
C ALA A 36 -1.39 -12.37 -1.62
N ALA A 37 -2.20 -11.37 -1.94
CA ALA A 37 -3.24 -11.46 -2.97
C ALA A 37 -2.64 -11.68 -4.38
N ASP A 38 -1.59 -10.95 -4.72
CA ASP A 38 -0.86 -11.16 -5.97
C ASP A 38 -0.27 -12.58 -6.04
N ALA A 39 0.42 -13.02 -4.98
CA ALA A 39 0.98 -14.38 -4.91
C ALA A 39 -0.11 -15.45 -5.03
N TYR A 40 -1.25 -15.26 -4.37
CA TYR A 40 -2.41 -16.15 -4.52
C TYR A 40 -2.89 -16.17 -5.98
N SER A 41 -3.02 -15.02 -6.63
CA SER A 41 -3.46 -14.95 -8.04
C SER A 41 -2.50 -15.68 -8.98
N LEU A 42 -1.19 -15.52 -8.79
CA LEU A 42 -0.16 -16.20 -9.58
C LEU A 42 -0.28 -17.72 -9.44
N ASN A 43 -0.44 -18.22 -8.22
CA ASN A 43 -0.58 -19.64 -7.96
C ASN A 43 -1.94 -20.21 -8.43
N ALA A 44 -3.01 -19.43 -8.36
CA ALA A 44 -4.37 -19.87 -8.68
C ALA A 44 -4.64 -19.89 -10.19
N VAL A 45 -4.28 -18.82 -10.91
CA VAL A 45 -4.61 -18.67 -12.34
C VAL A 45 -3.41 -18.76 -13.27
N LYS A 46 -2.17 -18.64 -12.75
CA LYS A 46 -0.92 -18.80 -13.52
C LYS A 46 -0.80 -17.85 -14.71
N LEU A 47 -1.21 -16.59 -14.52
CA LEU A 47 -1.16 -15.54 -15.54
C LEU A 47 -0.25 -14.36 -15.15
N PRO A 48 1.08 -14.58 -15.01
CA PRO A 48 2.01 -13.54 -14.56
C PRO A 48 2.08 -12.33 -15.50
N ASP A 49 2.06 -12.54 -16.81
CA ASP A 49 2.11 -11.45 -17.79
C ASP A 49 0.84 -10.59 -17.76
N VAL A 50 -0.31 -11.19 -17.49
CA VAL A 50 -1.58 -10.48 -17.36
C VAL A 50 -1.58 -9.62 -16.10
N LEU A 51 -1.13 -10.18 -14.96
CA LEU A 51 -0.98 -9.43 -13.71
C LEU A 51 -0.02 -8.25 -13.90
N ALA A 52 1.16 -8.48 -14.46
CA ALA A 52 2.14 -7.44 -14.72
C ALA A 52 1.60 -6.34 -15.65
N SER A 53 0.95 -6.72 -16.75
CA SER A 53 0.36 -5.77 -17.69
C SER A 53 -0.75 -4.93 -17.05
N ALA A 54 -1.59 -5.53 -16.20
CA ALA A 54 -2.63 -4.82 -15.46
C ALA A 54 -2.03 -3.82 -14.46
N LEU A 55 -0.97 -4.21 -13.75
CA LEU A 55 -0.26 -3.34 -12.80
C LEU A 55 0.42 -2.16 -13.51
N VAL A 56 1.05 -2.38 -14.66
CA VAL A 56 1.73 -1.32 -15.43
C VAL A 56 0.76 -0.25 -15.90
N LYS A 57 -0.49 -0.61 -16.27
CA LYS A 57 -1.53 0.38 -16.62
C LYS A 57 -1.85 1.34 -15.47
N THR A 58 -1.64 0.94 -14.22
CA THR A 58 -1.84 1.84 -13.07
C THR A 58 -0.75 2.91 -12.95
N ALA A 59 0.41 2.72 -13.60
CA ALA A 59 1.52 3.67 -13.57
C ALA A 59 1.19 4.99 -14.29
N GLU A 60 0.13 5.05 -15.10
CA GLU A 60 -0.34 6.27 -15.76
C GLU A 60 -0.77 7.35 -14.76
N TYR A 61 -1.30 6.95 -13.60
CA TYR A 61 -1.86 7.87 -12.60
C TYR A 61 -1.22 7.75 -11.21
N ARG A 62 -0.21 6.89 -11.04
CA ARG A 62 0.55 6.77 -9.77
C ARG A 62 2.04 6.56 -10.04
N ASN A 63 2.90 7.08 -9.16
CA ASN A 63 4.35 6.86 -9.28
C ASN A 63 4.66 5.35 -9.19
N PRO A 64 5.21 4.72 -10.25
CA PRO A 64 5.49 3.29 -10.25
C PRO A 64 6.70 2.90 -9.40
N ARG A 65 7.57 3.86 -9.08
CA ARG A 65 8.85 3.66 -8.39
C ARG A 65 9.06 4.72 -7.29
N PRO A 66 8.22 4.76 -6.25
CA PRO A 66 8.48 5.61 -5.08
C PRO A 66 9.78 5.21 -4.39
N GLY A 67 10.42 6.18 -3.73
CA GLY A 67 11.54 5.87 -2.83
C GLY A 67 11.07 5.01 -1.65
N ALA A 68 11.95 4.18 -1.09
CA ALA A 68 11.58 3.22 -0.03
C ALA A 68 10.91 3.89 1.19
N LEU A 69 11.41 5.05 1.63
CA LEU A 69 10.81 5.79 2.75
C LEU A 69 9.43 6.35 2.39
N GLN A 70 9.27 6.84 1.15
CA GLN A 70 8.00 7.35 0.65
C GLN A 70 6.95 6.23 0.58
N GLU A 71 7.34 5.07 0.06
CA GLU A 71 6.49 3.88 0.02
C GLU A 71 6.08 3.46 1.43
N TRP A 72 7.04 3.39 2.35
CA TRP A 72 6.80 2.96 3.72
C TRP A 72 5.81 3.85 4.46
N LEU A 73 5.99 5.17 4.38
CA LEU A 73 5.15 6.16 5.05
C LEU A 73 3.76 6.28 4.42
N PHE A 74 3.69 6.46 3.10
CA PHE A 74 2.49 7.00 2.45
C PHE A 74 1.73 6.01 1.55
N TYR A 75 2.38 4.94 1.08
CA TYR A 75 1.77 4.08 0.08
C TYR A 75 1.01 2.94 0.73
N THR A 76 -0.28 2.86 0.40
CA THR A 76 -1.18 1.77 0.82
C THR A 76 -0.89 0.46 0.09
N HIS A 77 -0.24 0.52 -1.08
CA HIS A 77 0.09 -0.64 -1.91
C HIS A 77 1.59 -0.69 -2.17
N PRO A 78 2.17 -1.88 -2.41
CA PRO A 78 3.54 -1.94 -2.85
C PRO A 78 3.72 -1.23 -4.20
N SER A 79 4.94 -0.76 -4.47
CA SER A 79 5.27 -0.14 -5.76
C SER A 79 4.89 -1.02 -6.95
N VAL A 80 4.51 -0.41 -8.08
CA VAL A 80 4.21 -1.15 -9.31
C VAL A 80 5.41 -2.00 -9.69
N GLU A 81 6.61 -1.43 -9.62
CA GLU A 81 7.87 -2.13 -9.87
C GLU A 81 8.02 -3.39 -9.03
N ARG A 82 7.82 -3.31 -7.71
CA ARG A 82 7.94 -4.46 -6.81
C ARG A 82 6.96 -5.57 -7.18
N ARG A 83 5.70 -5.22 -7.47
CA ARG A 83 4.65 -6.19 -7.81
C ARG A 83 4.90 -6.85 -9.17
N VAL A 84 5.32 -6.06 -10.17
CA VAL A 84 5.72 -6.58 -11.49
C VAL A 84 6.92 -7.50 -11.37
N LYS A 85 7.94 -7.11 -10.59
CA LYS A 85 9.11 -7.95 -10.34
C LYS A 85 8.72 -9.30 -9.75
N MET A 86 7.86 -9.30 -8.73
CA MET A 86 7.37 -10.55 -8.12
C MET A 86 6.63 -11.46 -9.13
N ALA A 87 5.84 -10.89 -10.05
CA ALA A 87 5.19 -11.66 -11.11
C ALA A 87 6.21 -12.27 -12.10
N MET A 88 7.25 -11.52 -12.46
CA MET A 88 8.31 -11.99 -13.36
C MET A 88 9.23 -13.03 -12.70
N ASP A 89 9.54 -12.84 -11.42
CA ASP A 89 10.30 -13.82 -10.63
C ASP A 89 9.51 -15.14 -10.54
N TRP A 90 8.21 -15.09 -10.23
CA TRP A 90 7.35 -16.27 -10.21
C TRP A 90 7.34 -17.00 -11.56
N LYS A 91 7.25 -16.24 -12.68
CA LYS A 91 7.29 -16.78 -14.05
C LYS A 91 8.63 -17.44 -14.40
N ALA A 92 9.74 -16.97 -13.81
CA ALA A 92 11.04 -17.57 -14.03
C ALA A 92 11.21 -18.90 -13.28
N GLU A 93 10.47 -19.08 -12.18
CA GLU A 93 10.53 -20.26 -11.31
C GLU A 93 9.53 -21.38 -11.69
N HIS A 94 8.51 -21.09 -12.50
CA HIS A 94 7.39 -21.99 -12.83
C HIS A 94 7.07 -22.03 -14.33
#